data_AF-A0A840R5Q1-F1
#
_entry.id   AF-A0A840R5Q1-F1
#
_cell.length_a   1.000
_cell.length_b   1.000
_cell.length_c   1.000
_cell.angle_alpha   90.00
_cell.angle_beta   90.00
_cell.angle_gamma   90.00
#
_symmetry.space_group_name_H-M   'P 1'
#
loop_
_entity.id
_entity.type
_entity.pdbx_description
1 polymer ?
#
loop_
_entity_poly.entity_id
_entity_poly.type
_entity_poly.pdbx_seq_one_letter_code
_entity_poly.pdbx_strand_id
1 'polypeptide(L)'
;MATPEDSPQVTAQVDSTRELCNTIQFMDALSQEGFGQIASIAELLKSAIEKGIEDNNLRPEDLYMSVCAIRGKAQDIENCINSEAESVGCNYVGKLSDIKRKKAFGLTAGVASNA
;
A
#
# COMPACT_ATOMS: atom_id res chain seq x y z
N MET A 1 -45.63 10.72 -29.97
CA MET A 1 -44.94 9.45 -29.64
C MET A 1 -43.46 9.77 -29.66
N ALA A 2 -42.91 10.17 -28.51
CA ALA A 2 -41.52 10.57 -28.37
C ALA A 2 -40.83 9.50 -27.51
N THR A 3 -39.79 8.88 -28.06
CA THR A 3 -38.90 7.97 -27.34
C THR A 3 -37.97 8.80 -26.47
N PRO A 4 -37.79 8.48 -25.17
CA PRO A 4 -36.76 9.12 -24.37
C PRO A 4 -35.42 8.50 -24.76
N GLU A 5 -34.52 9.36 -25.23
CA GLU A 5 -33.11 9.04 -25.43
C GLU A 5 -32.48 8.74 -24.08
N ASP A 6 -32.18 7.47 -23.84
CA ASP A 6 -31.33 7.05 -22.75
C ASP A 6 -29.91 7.54 -23.06
N SER A 7 -29.51 8.60 -22.37
CA SER A 7 -28.25 9.30 -22.61
C SER A 7 -27.07 8.46 -22.09
N PRO A 8 -26.00 8.24 -22.88
CA PRO A 8 -24.86 7.40 -22.51
C PRO A 8 -24.02 7.89 -21.31
N GLN A 9 -24.42 9.00 -20.67
CA GLN A 9 -23.73 9.60 -19.53
C GLN A 9 -24.14 8.98 -18.18
N VAL A 10 -25.36 8.45 -18.06
CA VAL A 10 -25.87 7.88 -16.80
C VAL A 10 -25.28 6.50 -16.53
N THR A 11 -25.04 5.71 -17.58
CA THR A 11 -24.48 4.35 -17.47
C THR A 11 -22.99 4.37 -17.10
N ALA A 12 -22.18 5.22 -17.75
CA ALA A 12 -20.74 5.32 -17.51
C ALA A 12 -20.38 5.74 -16.08
N GLN A 13 -21.19 6.60 -15.46
CA GLN A 13 -20.95 7.07 -14.09
C GLN A 13 -21.31 6.00 -13.04
N VAL A 14 -22.33 5.19 -13.32
CA VAL A 14 -22.73 4.06 -12.45
C VAL A 14 -21.68 2.95 -12.49
N ASP A 15 -21.13 2.66 -13.67
CA ASP A 15 -20.07 1.65 -13.83
C ASP A 15 -18.78 2.07 -13.10
N SER A 16 -18.37 3.33 -13.22
CA SER A 16 -17.20 3.88 -12.50
C SER A 16 -17.37 3.86 -10.97
N THR A 17 -18.58 4.14 -10.47
CA THR A 17 -18.86 4.07 -9.01
C THR A 17 -18.79 2.64 -8.50
N ARG A 18 -19.30 1.69 -9.29
CA ARG A 18 -19.27 0.27 -8.95
C ARG A 18 -17.84 -0.27 -8.92
N GLU A 19 -17.02 0.10 -9.89
CA GLU A 19 -15.59 -0.24 -9.93
C GLU A 19 -14.87 0.27 -8.68
N LEU A 20 -15.06 1.54 -8.33
CA LEU A 20 -14.48 2.11 -7.12
C LEU A 20 -14.90 1.35 -5.84
N CYS A 21 -16.19 1.04 -5.70
CA CYS A 21 -16.69 0.26 -4.56
C CYS A 21 -16.06 -1.13 -4.48
N ASN A 22 -15.92 -1.83 -5.62
CA ASN A 22 -15.28 -3.14 -5.66
C ASN A 22 -13.81 -3.06 -5.28
N THR A 23 -13.08 -2.05 -5.79
CA THR A 23 -11.68 -1.84 -5.44
C THR A 23 -11.49 -1.54 -3.95
N ILE A 24 -12.36 -0.72 -3.35
CA ILE A 24 -12.32 -0.45 -1.90
C ILE A 24 -12.53 -1.74 -1.09
N GLN A 25 -13.53 -2.55 -1.46
CA GLN A 25 -13.79 -3.82 -0.78
C GLN A 25 -12.61 -4.80 -0.93
N PHE A 26 -11.98 -4.82 -2.11
CA PHE A 26 -10.81 -5.66 -2.34
C PHE A 26 -9.59 -5.20 -1.54
N MET A 27 -9.31 -3.89 -1.50
CA MET A 27 -8.26 -3.31 -0.66
C MET A 27 -8.49 -3.57 0.83
N ASP A 28 -9.73 -3.50 1.30
CA ASP A 28 -10.10 -3.85 2.68
C ASP A 28 -9.82 -5.33 2.98
N ALA A 29 -10.21 -6.23 2.07
CA ALA A 29 -9.91 -7.66 2.20
C ALA A 29 -8.39 -7.93 2.26
N LEU A 30 -7.62 -7.32 1.35
CA LEU A 30 -6.15 -7.41 1.36
C LEU A 30 -5.55 -6.86 2.66
N SER A 31 -6.10 -5.75 3.15
CA SER A 31 -5.66 -5.14 4.41
C SER A 31 -5.91 -6.05 5.60
N GLN A 32 -7.13 -6.60 5.72
CA GLN A 32 -7.49 -7.49 6.82
C GLN A 32 -6.66 -8.78 6.81
N GLU A 33 -6.50 -9.41 5.64
CA GLU A 33 -5.68 -10.60 5.50
C GLU A 33 -4.21 -10.28 5.85
N GLY A 34 -3.65 -9.23 5.25
CA GLY A 34 -2.27 -8.82 5.43
C GLY A 34 -1.92 -8.47 6.87
N PHE A 35 -2.74 -7.64 7.51
CA PHE A 35 -2.55 -7.28 8.91
C PHE A 35 -2.77 -8.46 9.85
N GLY A 36 -3.71 -9.37 9.54
CA GLY A 36 -3.89 -10.62 10.27
C GLY A 36 -2.65 -11.52 10.23
N GLN A 37 -2.02 -11.64 9.05
CA GLN A 37 -0.76 -12.38 8.89
C GLN A 37 0.39 -11.73 9.66
N ILE A 38 0.54 -10.40 9.57
CA ILE A 38 1.58 -9.66 10.32
C ILE A 38 1.40 -9.83 11.82
N ALA A 39 0.17 -9.68 12.33
CA ALA A 39 -0.15 -9.87 13.74
C ALA A 39 0.17 -11.28 14.20
N SER A 40 -0.16 -12.29 13.38
CA SER A 40 0.14 -13.69 13.70
C SER A 40 1.65 -13.95 13.78
N ILE A 41 2.44 -13.43 12.84
CA ILE A 41 3.91 -13.56 12.87
C ILE A 41 4.50 -12.83 14.09
N ALA A 42 3.98 -11.65 14.42
CA ALA A 42 4.42 -10.89 15.58
C ALA A 42 4.13 -11.61 16.90
N GLU A 43 2.96 -12.24 17.04
CA GLU A 43 2.60 -13.02 18.23
C GLU A 43 3.48 -14.28 18.38
N LEU A 44 3.78 -14.95 17.27
CA LEU A 44 4.71 -16.07 17.24
C LEU A 44 6.12 -15.64 17.65
N LEU A 45 6.61 -14.51 17.15
CA LEU A 45 7.89 -13.93 17.52
C LEU A 45 7.94 -13.60 19.02
N LYS A 46 6.89 -12.93 19.54
CA LYS A 46 6.77 -12.62 20.96
C LYS A 46 6.85 -13.88 21.82
N SER A 47 6.05 -14.89 21.50
CA SER A 47 6.02 -16.17 22.23
C SER A 47 7.38 -16.89 22.18
N ALA A 48 8.07 -16.84 21.03
CA ALA A 48 9.41 -17.41 20.89
C ALA A 48 10.47 -16.65 21.71
N ILE A 49 10.36 -15.33 21.81
CA ILE A 49 11.24 -14.52 22.67
C ILE A 49 11.01 -14.86 24.13
N GLU A 50 9.76 -14.87 24.59
CA GLU A 50 9.40 -15.18 25.99
C GLU A 50 9.97 -16.54 26.40
N LYS A 51 9.71 -17.58 25.60
CA LYS A 51 10.25 -18.92 25.84
C LYS A 51 11.78 -18.99 25.74
N GLY A 52 12.37 -18.32 24.76
CA GLY A 52 13.82 -18.33 24.56
C GLY A 52 14.59 -17.67 25.72
N ILE A 53 13.98 -16.66 26.36
CA ILE A 53 14.52 -16.05 27.59
C ILE A 53 14.43 -17.02 28.77
N GLU A 54 13.29 -17.69 28.97
CA GLU A 54 13.10 -18.68 30.04
C GLU A 54 14.09 -19.85 29.93
N ASP A 55 14.28 -20.36 28.71
CA ASP A 55 15.16 -21.50 28.42
C ASP A 55 16.64 -21.11 28.27
N ASN A 56 16.98 -19.81 28.37
CA ASN A 56 18.31 -19.25 28.07
C ASN A 56 18.88 -19.72 26.71
N ASN A 57 18.01 -19.80 25.70
CA ASN A 57 18.31 -20.31 24.36
C ASN A 57 17.74 -19.39 23.26
N LEU A 58 17.81 -18.08 23.50
CA LEU A 58 17.39 -17.08 22.52
C LEU A 58 18.43 -16.96 21.40
N ARG A 59 18.01 -17.17 20.15
CA ARG A 59 18.88 -17.07 18.97
C ARG A 59 18.62 -15.75 18.22
N PRO A 60 19.56 -14.79 18.22
CA PRO A 60 19.38 -13.50 17.54
C PRO A 60 19.04 -13.63 16.04
N GLU A 61 19.55 -14.66 15.37
CA GLU A 61 19.31 -14.91 13.95
C GLU A 61 17.83 -15.19 13.66
N ASP A 62 17.16 -15.95 14.52
CA ASP A 62 15.73 -16.25 14.36
C ASP A 62 14.89 -14.97 14.51
N LEU A 63 15.26 -14.13 15.48
CA LEU A 63 14.59 -12.83 15.68
C LEU A 63 14.75 -11.93 14.46
N TYR A 64 15.96 -11.84 13.92
CA TYR A 64 16.25 -11.08 12.72
C TYR A 64 15.42 -11.57 11.54
N MET A 65 15.35 -12.89 11.33
CA MET A 65 14.57 -13.50 10.25
C MET A 65 13.07 -13.24 10.40
N SER A 66 12.53 -13.34 11.62
CA SER A 66 11.12 -13.02 11.88
C SER A 66 10.78 -11.55 11.63
N VAL A 67 11.65 -10.62 12.04
CA VAL A 67 11.47 -9.19 11.77
C VAL A 67 11.55 -8.90 10.27
N CYS A 68 12.46 -9.55 9.55
CA CYS A 68 12.52 -9.46 8.09
C CYS A 68 11.25 -9.98 7.42
N ALA A 69 10.69 -11.09 7.91
CA ALA A 69 9.43 -11.65 7.41
C ALA A 69 8.25 -10.70 7.63
N ILE A 70 8.14 -10.07 8.82
CA ILE A 70 7.13 -9.05 9.11
C ILE A 70 7.26 -7.87 8.12
N ARG A 71 8.48 -7.35 7.96
CA ARG A 71 8.73 -6.22 7.05
C ARG A 71 8.40 -6.57 5.60
N GLY A 72 8.83 -7.75 5.14
CA GLY A 72 8.54 -8.23 3.78
C GLY A 72 7.04 -8.32 3.54
N LYS A 73 6.31 -8.96 4.46
CA LYS A 73 4.85 -9.08 4.37
C LYS A 73 4.15 -7.72 4.37
N ALA A 74 4.57 -6.80 5.24
CA ALA A 74 4.02 -5.44 5.26
C ALA A 74 4.22 -4.72 3.93
N GLN A 75 5.42 -4.83 3.34
CA GLN A 75 5.73 -4.20 2.07
C GLN A 75 4.95 -4.82 0.90
N ASP A 76 4.77 -6.14 0.88
CA ASP A 76 3.98 -6.82 -0.14
C ASP A 76 2.51 -6.36 -0.10
N ILE A 77 1.91 -6.31 1.09
CA ILE A 77 0.52 -5.87 1.27
C ILE A 77 0.36 -4.40 0.89
N GLU A 78 1.29 -3.53 1.31
CA GLU A 78 1.30 -2.12 0.90
C GLU A 78 1.36 -1.98 -0.63
N ASN A 79 2.22 -2.75 -1.30
CA ASN A 79 2.35 -2.70 -2.76
C ASN A 79 1.06 -3.16 -3.46
N CYS A 80 0.41 -4.23 -2.98
CA CYS A 80 -0.86 -4.69 -3.53
C CYS A 80 -1.95 -3.61 -3.38
N ILE A 81 -2.11 -3.06 -2.18
CA ILE A 81 -3.11 -2.01 -1.91
C ILE A 81 -2.85 -0.78 -2.79
N ASN A 82 -1.60 -0.37 -2.95
CA ASN A 82 -1.23 0.76 -3.80
C ASN A 82 -1.54 0.49 -5.28
N SER A 83 -1.24 -0.71 -5.78
CA SER A 83 -1.54 -1.11 -7.16
C SER A 83 -3.04 -1.07 -7.45
N GLU A 84 -3.85 -1.56 -6.51
CA GLU A 84 -5.31 -1.53 -6.64
C GLU A 84 -5.84 -0.09 -6.62
N ALA A 85 -5.35 0.75 -5.71
CA ALA A 85 -5.73 2.16 -5.67
C ALA A 85 -5.33 2.91 -6.95
N GLU A 86 -4.15 2.63 -7.51
CA GLU A 86 -3.69 3.22 -8.78
C GLU A 86 -4.54 2.80 -9.97
N SER A 87 -5.04 1.55 -9.98
CA SER A 87 -5.89 1.03 -11.06
C SER A 87 -7.18 1.82 -11.27
N VAL A 88 -7.68 2.48 -10.22
CA VAL A 88 -8.88 3.33 -10.24
C VAL A 88 -8.56 4.83 -10.05
N GLY A 89 -7.30 5.23 -10.26
CA GLY A 89 -6.87 6.63 -10.19
C GLY A 89 -6.90 7.25 -8.78
N CYS A 90 -6.92 6.42 -7.73
CA CYS A 90 -6.97 6.81 -6.33
C CYS A 90 -5.61 6.65 -5.62
N ASN A 91 -4.50 6.67 -6.37
CA ASN A 91 -3.17 6.47 -5.79
C ASN A 91 -2.81 7.58 -4.80
N TYR A 92 -2.30 7.19 -3.63
CA TYR A 92 -1.82 8.14 -2.64
C TYR A 92 -0.46 8.72 -3.07
N VAL A 93 -0.41 10.03 -3.32
CA VAL A 93 0.85 10.76 -3.49
C VAL A 93 1.20 11.41 -2.15
N GLY A 94 2.16 10.84 -1.43
CA GLY A 94 2.61 11.40 -0.16
C GLY A 94 3.19 12.81 -0.31
N LYS A 95 3.11 13.62 0.75
CA LYS A 95 3.73 14.97 0.80
C LYS A 95 5.25 14.94 0.54
N LEU A 96 5.93 13.83 0.86
CA LEU A 96 7.36 13.65 0.59
C LEU A 96 7.68 13.42 -0.89
N SER A 97 6.80 12.78 -1.65
CA SER A 97 6.90 12.65 -3.11
C SER A 97 6.76 14.00 -3.81
N ASP A 98 5.91 14.90 -3.29
CA ASP A 98 5.80 16.27 -3.80
C ASP A 98 7.06 17.09 -3.55
N ILE A 99 7.70 16.92 -2.39
CA ILE A 99 8.98 17.57 -2.07
C ILE A 99 10.09 17.05 -3.00
N LYS A 100 10.14 15.74 -3.27
CA LYS A 100 11.11 15.16 -4.22
C LYS A 100 10.89 15.63 -5.66
N ARG A 101 9.63 15.71 -6.13
CA ARG A 101 9.29 16.28 -7.45
C ARG A 101 9.68 17.75 -7.57
N LYS A 102 9.40 18.57 -6.54
CA LYS A 102 9.80 19.98 -6.50
C LYS A 102 11.33 20.16 -6.53
N LYS A 103 12.07 19.29 -5.84
CA LYS A 103 13.55 19.34 -5.84
C LYS A 103 14.16 18.92 -7.19
N ALA A 104 13.54 17.97 -7.88
CA ALA A 104 13.95 17.56 -9.24
C ALA A 104 13.67 18.66 -10.28
N PHE A 105 12.53 19.35 -10.18
CA PHE A 105 12.20 20.49 -11.05
C PHE A 105 13.04 21.75 -10.77
N GLY A 106 13.54 21.91 -9.54
CA GLY A 106 14.40 23.04 -9.16
C GLY A 106 15.87 22.91 -9.60
N LEU A 107 16.32 21.72 -10.03
CA LEU A 107 17.72 21.49 -10.41
C LEU A 107 17.99 21.77 -11.90
N THR A 108 16.96 21.94 -12.74
CA THR A 108 17.10 22.20 -14.18
C THR A 108 17.10 23.69 -14.55
N ALA A 109 16.88 24.60 -13.60
CA ALA A 109 16.80 26.05 -13.87
C ALA A 109 18.11 26.83 -13.59
N GLY A 110 19.19 26.16 -13.20
CA GLY A 110 20.38 26.80 -12.63
C GLY A 110 21.68 26.72 -13.44
N VAL A 111 21.66 26.31 -14.72
CA VAL A 111 22.88 26.24 -15.55
C VAL A 111 22.68 26.94 -16.89
N ALA A 112 22.58 28.27 -16.85
CA ALA A 112 22.74 29.11 -18.04
C ALA A 112 23.23 30.50 -17.64
N SER A 113 24.55 30.64 -17.47
CA SER A 113 25.36 31.81 -17.88
C SER A 113 26.63 31.86 -17.06
N ASN A 114 27.76 31.66 -17.73
CA ASN A 114 28.82 32.65 -17.75
C ASN A 114 29.66 32.35 -19.00
N ALA A 115 29.47 33.21 -19.99
CA ALA A 115 30.44 33.50 -21.03
C ALA A 115 31.46 34.51 -20.47
#